data_AF-A0A7X6UKC7-F1
#
_entry.id   AF-A0A7X6UKC7-F1
#
_cell.length_a   1.000
_cell.length_b   1.000
_cell.length_c   1.000
_cell.angle_alpha   90.00
_cell.angle_beta   90.00
_cell.angle_gamma   90.00
#
_symmetry.space_group_name_H-M   'P 1'
#
loop_
_entity.id
_entity.type
_entity.pdbx_description
1 polymer ?
#
loop_
_entity_poly.entity_id
_entity_poly.type
_entity_poly.pdbx_seq_one_letter_code
_entity_poly.pdbx_strand_id
1 'polypeptide(L)'
;ELQFLNVFGSDYPTPDGTGVRDYIHVVDLSLGHLKALEKITAAPGLYTYNLGTGKGYSVLQVIEAFEASTGQKIKFQIAPRRPGDIAECYANPDKAWRELRWEASRGLQEMCFDAWKFAAKKSSWS
;
A
#
# COMPACT_ATOMS: atom_id res chain seq x y z
N GLU A 1 -20.41 12.35 7.86
CA GLU A 1 -19.03 12.33 7.32
C GLU A 1 -18.03 12.46 8.46
N LEU A 2 -16.87 11.81 8.35
CA LEU A 2 -15.76 12.02 9.29
C LEU A 2 -15.08 13.34 8.92
N GLN A 3 -14.93 14.25 9.89
CA GLN A 3 -14.29 15.55 9.67
C GLN A 3 -12.77 15.46 9.55
N PHE A 4 -12.17 14.37 10.05
CA PHE A 4 -10.73 14.16 10.11
C PHE A 4 -10.40 12.68 9.89
N LEU A 5 -9.27 12.40 9.23
CA LEU A 5 -8.61 11.10 9.24
C LEU A 5 -7.96 10.87 10.61
N ASN A 6 -8.27 9.75 11.26
CA ASN A 6 -7.59 9.37 12.50
C ASN A 6 -6.29 8.61 12.17
N VAL A 7 -5.16 9.15 12.62
CA VAL A 7 -3.84 8.50 12.55
C VAL A 7 -3.58 7.83 13.91
N PHE A 8 -3.57 6.51 13.94
CA PHE A 8 -3.58 5.75 15.19
C PHE A 8 -2.16 5.47 15.68
N GLY A 9 -1.74 6.20 16.71
CA GLY A 9 -0.39 6.16 17.26
C GLY A 9 0.59 7.06 16.50
N SER A 10 1.45 7.73 17.27
CA SER A 10 2.51 8.62 16.79
C SER A 10 3.81 8.45 17.58
N ASP A 11 3.94 7.32 18.26
CA ASP A 11 5.01 6.99 19.21
C ASP A 11 5.62 5.60 18.93
N TYR A 12 5.38 5.03 17.74
CA TYR A 12 6.07 3.82 17.29
C TYR A 12 7.55 4.11 17.04
N PRO A 13 8.45 3.10 17.13
CA PRO A 13 9.86 3.25 16.78
C PRO A 13 10.06 3.28 15.25
N THR A 14 9.40 4.22 14.57
CA THR A 14 9.42 4.45 13.12
C THR A 14 9.92 5.87 12.83
N PRO A 15 10.30 6.21 11.59
CA PRO A 15 10.92 7.51 11.28
C PRO A 15 10.11 8.75 11.68
N ASP A 16 8.78 8.66 11.72
CA ASP A 16 7.87 9.74 12.09
C ASP A 16 6.91 9.40 13.23
N GLY A 17 7.14 8.27 13.90
CA GLY A 17 6.31 7.78 15.00
C GLY A 17 5.00 7.10 14.56
N THR A 18 4.60 7.16 13.29
CA THR A 18 3.37 6.52 12.80
C THR A 18 3.66 5.15 12.19
N GLY A 19 2.63 4.30 12.08
CA GLY A 19 2.80 2.94 11.57
C GLY A 19 3.33 2.91 10.13
N VAL A 20 4.30 2.03 9.86
CA VAL A 20 4.90 1.85 8.53
C VAL A 20 4.38 0.56 7.89
N ARG A 21 3.93 0.65 6.64
CA ARG A 21 3.38 -0.48 5.87
C ARG A 21 3.91 -0.48 4.43
N ASP A 22 4.03 -1.67 3.85
CA ASP A 22 4.30 -1.85 2.42
C ASP A 22 2.99 -1.72 1.62
N TYR A 23 2.80 -0.55 1.02
CA TYR A 23 1.65 -0.28 0.15
C TYR A 23 1.98 -0.76 -1.27
N ILE A 24 1.08 -1.56 -1.85
CA ILE A 24 1.21 -2.11 -3.20
C ILE A 24 0.02 -1.67 -4.08
N HIS A 25 0.31 -1.29 -5.32
CA HIS A 25 -0.72 -0.93 -6.27
C HIS A 25 -1.56 -2.15 -6.65
N VAL A 26 -2.88 -2.04 -6.62
CA VAL A 26 -3.80 -3.17 -6.87
C VAL A 26 -3.62 -3.81 -8.26
N VAL A 27 -3.24 -3.00 -9.26
CA VAL A 27 -2.91 -3.52 -10.61
C VAL A 27 -1.63 -4.35 -10.59
N ASP A 28 -0.59 -3.93 -9.86
CA ASP A 28 0.64 -4.74 -9.74
C ASP A 28 0.37 -6.06 -9.04
N LEU A 29 -0.43 -6.01 -7.96
CA LEU A 29 -0.89 -7.21 -7.27
C LEU A 29 -1.65 -8.14 -8.23
N SER A 30 -2.55 -7.61 -9.06
CA SER A 30 -3.27 -8.39 -10.08
C SER A 30 -2.33 -9.04 -11.10
N LEU A 31 -1.33 -8.30 -11.59
CA LEU A 31 -0.30 -8.83 -12.50
C LEU A 31 0.53 -9.93 -11.83
N GLY A 32 0.78 -9.82 -10.51
CA GLY A 32 1.46 -10.86 -9.73
C GLY A 32 0.68 -12.16 -9.67
N HIS A 33 -0.64 -12.09 -9.57
CA HIS A 33 -1.50 -13.28 -9.63
C HIS A 33 -1.43 -13.97 -10.99
N LEU A 34 -1.38 -13.21 -12.09
CA LEU A 34 -1.21 -13.80 -13.43
C LEU A 34 0.13 -14.55 -13.54
N LYS A 35 1.22 -13.99 -12.99
CA LYS A 35 2.52 -14.67 -12.97
C LYS A 35 2.55 -15.91 -12.09
N ALA A 36 1.87 -15.89 -10.95
CA ALA A 36 1.69 -17.07 -10.12
C ALA A 36 0.90 -18.17 -10.86
N LEU A 37 -0.13 -17.79 -11.62
CA LEU A 37 -0.93 -18.71 -12.43
C LEU A 37 -0.11 -19.34 -13.56
N GLU A 38 0.68 -18.54 -14.29
CA GLU A 38 1.62 -19.04 -15.32
C GLU A 38 2.58 -20.08 -14.72
N LYS A 39 3.13 -19.79 -13.53
CA LYS A 39 4.07 -20.67 -12.83
C LYS A 39 3.45 -22.02 -12.46
N ILE A 40 2.28 -22.01 -11.81
CA ILE A 40 1.64 -23.25 -11.34
C ILE A 40 1.08 -24.09 -12.49
N THR A 41 0.71 -23.44 -13.60
CA THR A 41 0.27 -24.14 -14.81
C THR A 41 1.43 -24.85 -15.50
N ALA A 42 2.60 -24.20 -15.57
CA ALA A 42 3.79 -24.79 -16.17
C ALA A 42 4.44 -25.87 -15.28
N ALA A 43 4.39 -25.70 -13.96
CA ALA A 43 4.91 -26.65 -12.98
C ALA A 43 3.94 -26.76 -11.79
N PRO A 44 3.07 -27.78 -11.75
CA PRO A 44 2.15 -27.98 -10.64
C PRO A 44 2.89 -28.22 -9.32
N GLY A 45 2.42 -27.57 -8.25
CA GLY A 45 3.04 -27.67 -6.93
C GLY A 45 2.48 -26.64 -5.95
N LEU A 46 3.04 -26.64 -4.74
CA LEU A 46 2.75 -25.63 -3.71
C LEU A 46 3.80 -24.53 -3.75
N TYR A 47 3.36 -23.30 -3.98
CA TYR A 47 4.22 -22.12 -3.97
C TYR A 47 3.66 -21.04 -3.05
N THR A 48 4.56 -20.43 -2.27
CA THR A 48 4.26 -19.30 -1.40
C THR A 48 5.15 -18.12 -1.80
N TYR A 49 4.54 -16.95 -2.04
CA TYR A 49 5.25 -15.73 -2.44
C TYR A 49 4.72 -14.53 -1.66
N ASN A 50 5.61 -13.63 -1.27
CA ASN A 50 5.22 -12.30 -0.84
C ASN A 50 5.04 -11.43 -2.09
N LEU A 51 3.87 -10.81 -2.23
CA LEU A 51 3.61 -9.80 -3.25
C LEU A 51 3.54 -8.44 -2.56
N GLY A 52 4.65 -7.71 -2.59
CA GLY A 52 4.80 -6.38 -2.01
C GLY A 52 5.90 -5.63 -2.75
N THR A 53 6.08 -4.36 -2.40
CA THR A 53 7.10 -3.50 -3.01
C THR A 53 8.46 -3.62 -2.31
N GLY A 54 8.46 -4.15 -1.07
CA GLY A 54 9.63 -4.13 -0.19
C GLY A 54 9.98 -2.75 0.37
N LYS A 55 9.13 -1.75 0.13
CA LYS A 55 9.30 -0.37 0.60
C LYS A 55 8.19 -0.04 1.58
N GLY A 56 8.57 0.24 2.82
CA GLY A 56 7.65 0.73 3.85
C GLY A 56 7.41 2.22 3.70
N TYR A 57 6.15 2.63 3.83
CA TYR A 57 5.74 4.03 3.98
C TYR A 57 4.96 4.21 5.27
N SER A 58 5.22 5.32 5.96
CA SER A 58 4.47 5.72 7.14
C SER A 58 3.08 6.26 6.78
N VAL A 59 2.20 6.41 7.77
CA VAL A 59 0.87 7.02 7.56
C VAL A 59 1.00 8.46 7.06
N LEU A 60 1.94 9.24 7.60
CA LEU A 60 2.12 10.64 7.18
C LEU A 60 2.71 10.75 5.77
N GLN A 61 3.62 9.85 5.38
CA GLN A 61 4.14 9.81 4.01
C GLN A 61 3.04 9.51 2.99
N VAL A 62 2.07 8.65 3.34
CA VAL A 62 0.92 8.36 2.48
C VAL A 62 0.01 9.59 2.35
N ILE A 63 -0.23 10.31 3.45
CA ILE A 63 -0.99 11.57 3.44
C ILE A 63 -0.29 12.59 2.54
N GLU A 64 1.01 12.81 2.73
CA GLU A 64 1.80 13.76 1.94
C GLU A 64 1.78 13.39 0.44
N ALA A 65 2.01 12.13 0.10
CA ALA A 65 1.97 11.65 -1.28
C ALA A 65 0.58 11.84 -1.92
N PHE A 66 -0.49 11.67 -1.14
CA PHE A 66 -1.84 11.91 -1.60
C PHE A 66 -2.10 13.39 -1.83
N GLU A 67 -1.74 14.28 -0.90
CA GLU A 67 -1.90 15.71 -1.09
C GLU A 67 -1.11 16.21 -2.31
N ALA A 68 0.13 15.73 -2.47
CA ALA A 68 1.00 16.09 -3.57
C ALA A 68 0.46 15.61 -4.94
N SER A 69 -0.11 14.42 -5.02
CA SER A 69 -0.59 13.85 -6.30
C SER A 69 -1.98 14.34 -6.69
N THR A 70 -2.81 14.77 -5.74
CA THR A 70 -4.22 15.14 -5.97
C THR A 70 -4.49 16.64 -5.82
N GLY A 71 -3.60 17.37 -5.16
CA GLY A 71 -3.82 18.75 -4.74
C GLY A 71 -4.87 18.92 -3.63
N GLN A 72 -5.44 17.82 -3.11
CA GLN A 72 -6.46 17.85 -2.06
C GLN A 72 -5.80 17.88 -0.69
N LYS A 73 -6.36 18.66 0.23
CA LYS A 73 -5.90 18.69 1.62
C LYS A 73 -6.61 17.66 2.47
N ILE A 74 -5.84 16.86 3.21
CA ILE A 74 -6.36 15.86 4.16
C ILE A 74 -6.25 16.45 5.56
N LYS A 75 -7.40 16.70 6.18
CA LYS A 75 -7.44 16.99 7.61
C LYS A 75 -7.28 15.68 8.37
N PHE A 76 -6.28 15.60 9.25
CA PHE A 76 -6.06 14.43 10.09
C PHE A 76 -5.79 14.83 11.54
N GLN A 77 -5.98 13.89 12.46
CA GLN A 77 -5.65 14.03 13.88
C GLN A 77 -4.98 12.76 14.39
N ILE A 78 -4.10 12.90 15.39
CA ILE A 78 -3.52 11.75 16.07
C ILE A 78 -4.55 11.17 17.05
N ALA A 79 -4.73 9.86 16.99
CA ALA A 79 -5.59 9.07 17.87
C ALA A 79 -4.74 8.03 18.64
N PRO A 80 -5.25 7.46 19.75
CA PRO A 80 -4.57 6.37 20.44
C PRO A 80 -4.25 5.20 19.51
N ARG A 81 -3.23 4.39 19.84
CA ARG A 81 -2.91 3.17 19.08
C ARG A 81 -4.11 2.24 19.01
N ARG A 82 -4.29 1.57 17.87
CA ARG A 82 -5.26 0.46 17.79
C ARG A 82 -4.65 -0.78 18.45
N PRO A 83 -5.40 -1.49 19.31
CA PRO A 83 -4.93 -2.75 19.87
C PRO A 83 -4.54 -3.73 18.76
N GLY A 84 -3.31 -4.28 18.83
CA GLY A 84 -2.79 -5.23 17.84
C GLY A 84 -2.03 -4.63 16.66
N ASP A 85 -1.90 -3.30 16.56
CA ASP A 85 -1.07 -2.68 15.51
C ASP A 85 0.43 -2.89 15.77
N ILE A 86 1.13 -3.34 14.72
CA ILE A 86 2.60 -3.50 14.69
C ILE A 86 3.23 -2.20 14.18
N ALA A 87 4.41 -1.86 14.69
CA ALA A 87 5.15 -0.65 14.27
C ALA A 87 5.48 -0.66 12.77
N GLU A 88 6.11 -1.73 12.28
CA GLU A 88 6.58 -1.86 10.90
C GLU A 88 6.22 -3.23 10.32
N CYS A 89 5.71 -3.25 9.09
CA CYS A 89 5.47 -4.48 8.35
C CYS A 89 5.64 -4.23 6.85
N TYR A 90 6.65 -4.85 6.24
CA TYR A 90 6.91 -4.78 4.80
C TYR A 90 7.39 -6.12 4.25
N ALA A 91 7.14 -6.36 2.96
CA ALA A 91 7.46 -7.64 2.34
C ALA A 91 8.95 -7.76 2.00
N ASN A 92 9.47 -8.99 1.92
CA ASN A 92 10.63 -9.27 1.09
C ASN A 92 10.14 -9.87 -0.25
N PRO A 93 10.22 -9.13 -1.38
CA PRO A 93 9.74 -9.57 -2.69
C PRO A 93 10.77 -10.38 -3.51
N ASP A 94 11.97 -10.66 -3.00
CA ASP A 94 13.08 -11.28 -3.74
C ASP A 94 12.69 -12.62 -4.38
N LYS A 95 11.87 -13.41 -3.68
CA LYS A 95 11.40 -14.70 -4.20
C LYS A 95 10.51 -14.52 -5.43
N ALA A 96 9.58 -13.56 -5.40
CA ALA A 96 8.69 -13.28 -6.52
C ALA A 96 9.49 -12.75 -7.72
N TRP A 97 10.47 -11.87 -7.48
CA TRP A 97 11.34 -11.38 -8.55
C TRP A 97 12.15 -12.50 -9.20
N ARG A 98 12.80 -13.37 -8.42
CA ARG A 98 13.64 -14.46 -8.95
C ARG A 98 12.84 -15.51 -9.69
N GLU A 99 11.70 -15.95 -9.13
CA GLU A 99 10.99 -17.14 -9.61
C GLU A 99 9.82 -16.82 -10.54
N LEU A 100 9.18 -15.67 -10.39
CA LEU A 100 8.05 -15.22 -11.21
C LEU A 100 8.43 -14.13 -12.21
N ARG A 101 9.63 -13.55 -12.11
CA ARG A 101 10.06 -12.36 -12.86
C ARG A 101 9.05 -11.21 -12.69
N TRP A 102 8.49 -11.09 -11.48
CA TRP A 102 7.50 -10.09 -11.12
C TRP A 102 8.08 -9.13 -10.08
N GLU A 103 7.83 -7.84 -10.28
CA GLU A 103 8.15 -6.76 -9.35
C GLU A 103 7.04 -5.69 -9.49
N ALA A 104 6.65 -5.08 -8.37
CA ALA A 104 5.72 -3.95 -8.41
C ALA A 104 6.40 -2.74 -9.04
N SER A 105 5.78 -2.15 -10.06
CA SER A 105 6.37 -1.04 -10.81
C SER A 105 5.80 0.33 -10.43
N ARG A 106 4.65 0.37 -9.77
CA ARG A 106 3.93 1.61 -9.46
C ARG A 106 4.31 2.14 -8.08
N GLY A 107 4.65 3.43 -8.05
CA GLY A 107 5.03 4.14 -6.84
C GLY A 107 3.84 4.66 -6.04
N LEU A 108 4.13 5.22 -4.86
CA LEU A 108 3.13 5.74 -3.93
C LEU A 108 2.27 6.87 -4.52
N GLN A 109 2.87 7.76 -5.31
CA GLN A 109 2.15 8.86 -5.95
C GLN A 109 1.10 8.37 -6.94
N GLU A 110 1.45 7.37 -7.76
CA GLU A 110 0.53 6.75 -8.72
C GLU A 110 -0.60 6.02 -7.99
N MET A 111 -0.29 5.27 -6.92
CA MET A 111 -1.29 4.64 -6.05
C MET A 111 -2.30 5.65 -5.51
N CYS A 112 -1.83 6.76 -4.95
CA CYS A 112 -2.69 7.80 -4.41
C CYS A 112 -3.54 8.47 -5.49
N PHE A 113 -2.95 8.78 -6.65
CA PHE A 113 -3.63 9.44 -7.76
C PHE A 113 -4.76 8.58 -8.34
N ASP A 114 -4.49 7.30 -8.62
CA ASP A 114 -5.48 6.39 -9.19
C ASP A 114 -6.62 6.10 -8.21
N ALA A 115 -6.29 5.96 -6.91
CA ALA A 115 -7.30 5.82 -5.85
C ALA A 115 -8.21 7.04 -5.78
N TRP A 116 -7.64 8.26 -5.84
CA TRP A 116 -8.42 9.49 -5.86
C TRP A 116 -9.29 9.62 -7.11
N LYS A 117 -8.72 9.38 -8.29
CA LYS A 117 -9.45 9.43 -9.56
C LYS A 117 -10.67 8.51 -9.55
N PHE A 118 -10.52 7.31 -8.99
CA PHE A 118 -11.62 6.37 -8.80
C PHE A 118 -12.68 6.90 -7.83
N ALA A 119 -12.27 7.40 -6.66
CA ALA A 119 -13.18 7.93 -5.63
C ALA A 119 -13.95 9.17 -6.11
N ALA A 120 -13.25 10.14 -6.72
CA ALA A 120 -13.85 11.36 -7.26
C ALA A 120 -14.86 11.06 -8.37
N LYS A 121 -14.56 10.07 -9.23
CA LYS A 121 -15.52 9.62 -10.24
C LYS A 121 -16.76 9.00 -9.59
N LYS A 122 -16.66 8.24 -8.50
CA LYS A 122 -17.86 7.69 -7.82
C LYS A 122 -18.76 8.77 -7.22
N SER A 123 -18.18 9.87 -6.72
CA SER A 123 -18.94 10.98 -6.16
C SER A 123 -19.81 11.71 -7.19
N SER A 124 -19.57 11.53 -8.49
CA SER A 124 -20.38 12.15 -9.55
C SER A 124 -21.59 11.31 -10.00
N TRP A 125 -21.83 10.15 -9.39
CA TRP A 125 -22.96 9.25 -9.71
C TRP A 125 -24.01 9.19 -8.60
N SER A 126 -23.80 9.94 -7.52
CA SER A 126 -24.68 10.13 -6.37
C SER A 126 -25.20 11.56 -6.37
#